data_AF-A0A150KNI1-F1
#
_entry.id   AF-A0A150KNI1-F1
#
_cell.length_a   1.000
_cell.length_b   1.000
_cell.length_c   1.000
_cell.angle_alpha   90.00
_cell.angle_beta   90.00
_cell.angle_gamma   90.00
#
_symmetry.space_group_name_H-M   'P 1'
#
loop_
_entity.id
_entity.type
_entity.pdbx_description
1 polymer ?
#
loop_
_entity_poly.entity_id
_entity_poly.type
_entity_poly.pdbx_seq_one_letter_code
_entity_poly.pdbx_strand_id
1 'polypeptide(L)'
;MEEMKDIQESLKNLPKYSLNTEQKQKILHSLQTKQLPMKRRQYKLPIISFAACLSILFLLIFTQLPISNQPHPQKTLTQLNGQKGKMFTLPDTKQEVLGIENKVGILNVFNHFVAKDERRVAKLMLFFWGNPNALVSKTYRVEAVNQFGEKLLLSEGELSSGLNNEDAHTLTQFSPFPMEGKWQLSFYVDDKLYDEFTLDVLPPFPKTKHYMLNDSPKELIIGKQEQISIESSWKNKKEITVKLVDDKGKVVDQQIFEREEMNYREASSNDLIYFFNGKLTFPKKSIWTLEIDGEKTKFFSN
;
A
#
# COMPACT_ATOMS: atom_id res chain seq x y z
N MET A 1 19.48 -10.75 39.73
CA MET A 1 20.38 -9.58 39.74
C MET A 1 21.79 -9.92 39.25
N GLU A 2 22.28 -11.15 39.44
CA GLU A 2 23.57 -11.61 38.89
C GLU A 2 23.55 -11.76 37.36
N GLU A 3 22.49 -12.32 36.77
CA GLU A 3 22.39 -12.49 35.30
C GLU A 3 22.48 -11.16 34.53
N MET A 4 22.02 -10.06 35.12
CA MET A 4 22.09 -8.74 34.50
C MET A 4 23.52 -8.19 34.48
N LYS A 5 24.36 -8.59 35.44
CA LYS A 5 25.79 -8.21 35.49
C LYS A 5 26.58 -9.00 34.46
N ASP A 6 26.33 -10.29 34.31
CA ASP A 6 27.02 -11.15 33.33
C ASP A 6 26.74 -10.71 31.89
N ILE A 7 25.50 -10.31 31.58
CA ILE A 7 25.15 -9.76 30.25
C ILE A 7 25.87 -8.43 30.00
N GLN A 8 25.98 -7.57 31.03
CA GLN A 8 26.63 -6.27 30.90
C GLN A 8 28.15 -6.41 30.71
N GLU A 9 28.75 -7.45 31.27
CA GLU A 9 30.17 -7.79 31.14
C GLU A 9 30.46 -8.46 29.79
N SER A 10 29.57 -9.34 29.32
CA SER A 10 29.57 -9.89 27.96
C SER A 10 29.54 -8.80 26.87
N LEU A 11 28.66 -7.80 27.02
CA LEU A 11 28.54 -6.68 26.07
C LEU A 11 29.77 -5.77 26.04
N LYS A 12 30.51 -5.65 27.15
CA LYS A 12 31.77 -4.87 27.19
C LYS A 12 32.92 -5.57 26.46
N ASN A 13 32.88 -6.90 26.37
CA ASN A 13 33.92 -7.72 25.76
C ASN A 13 33.69 -8.00 24.27
N LEU A 14 32.61 -7.48 23.68
CA LEU A 14 32.40 -7.59 22.24
C LEU A 14 33.47 -6.79 21.47
N PRO A 15 34.09 -7.38 20.44
CA PRO A 15 35.10 -6.69 19.66
C PRO A 15 34.45 -5.53 18.90
N LYS A 16 34.82 -4.31 19.29
CA LYS A 16 34.46 -3.09 18.56
C LYS A 16 35.27 -3.07 17.27
N TYR A 17 34.79 -3.76 16.24
CA TYR A 17 35.33 -3.66 14.89
C TYR A 17 34.92 -2.31 14.27
N SER A 18 35.43 -1.22 14.83
CA SER A 18 35.51 0.04 14.11
C SER A 18 36.70 -0.04 13.18
N LEU A 19 36.46 0.06 11.87
CA LEU A 19 37.53 0.20 10.88
C LEU A 19 38.54 1.25 11.35
N ASN A 20 39.82 0.86 11.41
CA ASN A 20 40.93 1.77 11.69
C ASN A 20 40.84 2.97 10.72
N THR A 21 41.16 4.15 11.21
CA THR A 21 41.26 5.41 10.45
C THR A 21 41.98 5.24 9.09
N GLU A 22 43.05 4.44 9.03
CA GLU A 22 43.74 4.11 7.78
C GLU A 22 42.88 3.27 6.81
N GLN A 23 42.13 2.30 7.31
CA GLN A 23 41.21 1.50 6.48
C GLN A 23 40.08 2.36 5.93
N LYS A 24 39.53 3.28 6.76
CA LYS A 24 38.54 4.27 6.30
C LYS A 24 39.11 5.18 5.22
N GLN A 25 40.32 5.69 5.40
CA GLN A 25 40.98 6.54 4.39
C GLN A 25 41.27 5.78 3.10
N LYS A 26 41.70 4.51 3.19
CA LYS A 26 41.97 3.66 2.03
C LYS A 26 40.70 3.38 1.22
N ILE A 27 39.57 3.16 1.89
CA ILE A 27 38.26 2.99 1.24
C ILE A 27 37.82 4.31 0.60
N LEU A 28 37.89 5.44 1.30
CA LEU A 28 37.54 6.77 0.76
C LEU A 28 38.37 7.11 -0.48
N HIS A 29 39.68 6.86 -0.45
CA HIS A 29 40.56 7.11 -1.58
C HIS A 29 40.22 6.23 -2.80
N SER A 30 39.85 4.94 -2.57
CA SER A 30 39.44 4.02 -3.64
C SER A 30 38.11 4.39 -4.30
N LEU A 31 37.22 5.06 -3.57
CA LEU A 31 35.94 5.56 -4.10
C LEU A 31 36.13 6.84 -4.93
N GLN A 32 37.03 7.72 -4.52
CA GLN A 32 37.34 8.96 -5.26
C GLN A 32 38.11 8.70 -6.56
N THR A 33 38.97 7.69 -6.61
CA THR A 33 39.78 7.38 -7.81
C THR A 33 39.02 6.66 -8.92
N LYS A 34 37.79 6.17 -8.68
CA LYS A 34 36.96 5.52 -9.72
C LYS A 34 36.13 6.48 -10.59
N GLN A 35 36.17 7.79 -10.32
CA GLN A 35 35.54 8.80 -11.18
C GLN A 35 36.56 9.41 -12.15
N LEU A 36 36.99 8.63 -13.14
CA LEU A 36 37.72 9.19 -14.28
C LEU A 36 36.71 9.91 -15.21
N PRO A 37 37.01 11.14 -15.66
CA PRO A 37 36.20 11.83 -16.66
C PRO A 37 36.31 11.11 -17.99
N MET A 38 35.21 10.53 -18.48
CA MET A 38 35.14 10.01 -19.85
C MET A 38 35.44 11.15 -20.82
N LYS A 39 36.58 11.03 -21.51
CA LYS A 39 37.05 11.90 -22.58
C LYS A 39 35.95 11.97 -23.66
N ARG A 40 35.27 13.12 -23.77
CA ARG A 40 34.30 13.41 -24.83
C ARG A 40 35.00 13.33 -26.19
N ARG A 41 34.78 12.23 -26.90
CA ARG A 41 35.17 12.05 -28.30
C ARG A 41 34.25 12.92 -29.15
N GLN A 42 34.78 14.04 -29.64
CA GLN A 42 34.07 14.96 -30.53
C GLN A 42 33.85 14.28 -31.89
N TYR A 43 32.68 13.65 -32.06
CA TYR A 43 32.21 13.21 -33.36
C TYR A 43 31.58 14.40 -34.08
N LYS A 44 32.18 14.84 -35.19
CA LYS A 44 31.53 15.74 -36.13
C LYS A 44 30.41 14.95 -36.83
N LEU A 45 29.16 15.36 -36.59
CA LEU A 45 27.95 14.78 -37.16
C LEU A 45 27.88 15.00 -38.69
N PRO A 46 27.56 13.97 -39.49
CA PRO A 46 27.09 14.16 -40.86
C PRO A 46 25.61 14.55 -40.82
N ILE A 47 25.33 15.84 -40.97
CA ILE A 47 23.98 16.45 -40.86
C ILE A 47 22.98 15.83 -41.87
N ILE A 48 23.44 15.17 -42.92
CA ILE A 48 22.59 14.61 -43.98
C ILE A 48 21.98 13.24 -43.57
N SER A 49 22.59 12.50 -42.63
CA SER A 49 22.05 11.21 -42.18
C SER A 49 20.86 11.37 -41.21
N PHE A 50 20.79 12.47 -40.47
CA PHE A 50 19.75 12.69 -39.46
C PHE A 50 18.36 12.91 -40.10
N ALA A 51 18.30 13.60 -41.25
CA ALA A 51 17.04 13.85 -41.95
C ALA A 51 16.41 12.57 -42.52
N ALA A 52 17.24 11.68 -43.10
CA ALA A 52 16.77 10.38 -43.59
C ALA A 52 16.28 9.49 -42.43
N CYS A 53 17.02 9.41 -41.33
CA CYS A 53 16.59 8.67 -40.14
C CYS A 53 15.31 9.23 -39.52
N LEU A 54 15.12 10.56 -39.45
CA LEU A 54 13.88 11.18 -38.97
C LEU A 54 12.69 10.87 -39.86
N SER A 55 12.85 10.85 -41.19
CA SER A 55 11.76 10.50 -42.11
C SER A 55 11.29 9.05 -41.96
N ILE A 56 12.23 8.11 -41.76
CA ILE A 56 11.93 6.70 -41.51
C ILE A 56 11.30 6.51 -40.12
N LEU A 57 11.78 7.24 -39.10
CA LEU A 57 11.18 7.21 -37.76
C LEU A 57 9.75 7.75 -37.77
N PHE A 58 9.49 8.83 -38.51
CA PHE A 58 8.16 9.42 -38.63
C PHE A 58 7.18 8.48 -39.35
N LEU A 59 7.63 7.76 -40.37
CA LEU A 59 6.85 6.73 -41.08
C LEU A 59 6.57 5.48 -40.22
N LEU A 60 7.52 5.08 -39.37
CA LEU A 60 7.31 4.01 -38.38
C LEU A 60 6.33 4.43 -37.28
N ILE A 61 6.39 5.68 -36.81
CA ILE A 61 5.44 6.19 -35.82
C ILE A 61 4.02 6.28 -36.40
N PHE A 62 3.87 6.69 -37.66
CA PHE A 62 2.55 6.78 -38.31
C PHE A 62 1.93 5.42 -38.65
N THR A 63 2.73 4.40 -38.96
CA THR A 63 2.24 3.04 -39.22
C THR A 63 1.95 2.25 -37.94
N GLN A 64 2.49 2.69 -36.80
CA GLN A 64 2.22 2.13 -35.48
C GLN A 64 1.27 2.99 -34.64
N LEU A 65 0.53 3.93 -35.23
CA LEU A 65 -0.65 4.50 -34.60
C LEU A 65 -1.81 3.55 -34.88
N PRO A 66 -2.13 2.59 -33.98
CA PRO A 66 -3.38 1.89 -34.09
C PRO A 66 -4.46 2.96 -33.93
N ILE A 67 -5.16 3.27 -35.03
CA ILE A 67 -6.54 3.76 -34.96
C ILE A 67 -7.36 2.57 -34.45
N SER A 68 -7.08 2.16 -33.22
CA SER A 68 -7.83 1.15 -32.52
C SER A 68 -9.02 1.86 -31.91
N ASN A 69 -9.99 2.12 -32.78
CA ASN A 69 -11.40 2.15 -32.40
C ASN A 69 -11.89 0.72 -32.10
N GLN A 70 -11.03 -0.17 -31.57
CA GLN A 70 -11.53 -1.42 -31.04
C GLN A 70 -12.31 -1.09 -29.77
N PRO A 71 -13.59 -1.47 -29.70
CA PRO A 71 -14.32 -1.40 -28.45
C PRO A 71 -13.48 -2.14 -27.42
N HIS A 72 -13.07 -1.45 -26.35
CA HIS A 72 -12.41 -2.10 -25.22
C HIS A 72 -13.22 -3.35 -24.89
N PRO A 73 -12.63 -4.55 -24.87
CA PRO A 73 -13.34 -5.75 -24.53
C PRO A 73 -13.99 -5.48 -23.17
N GLN A 74 -15.32 -5.41 -23.16
CA GLN A 74 -16.08 -5.26 -21.93
C GLN A 74 -15.66 -6.43 -21.06
N LYS A 75 -14.83 -6.16 -20.05
CA LYS A 75 -14.36 -7.17 -19.11
C LYS A 75 -15.61 -7.84 -18.55
N THR A 76 -15.84 -9.10 -18.94
CA THR A 76 -17.01 -9.85 -18.48
C THR A 76 -16.86 -10.05 -16.98
N LEU A 77 -17.85 -9.61 -16.22
CA LEU A 77 -17.83 -9.78 -14.78
C LEU A 77 -17.87 -11.28 -14.47
N THR A 78 -16.89 -11.75 -13.72
CA THR A 78 -16.84 -13.10 -13.19
C THR A 78 -17.79 -13.19 -12.00
N GLN A 79 -18.62 -14.24 -11.99
CA GLN A 79 -19.46 -14.52 -10.84
C GLN A 79 -18.59 -14.99 -9.66
N LEU A 80 -18.66 -14.25 -8.56
CA LEU A 80 -18.06 -14.65 -7.28
C LEU A 80 -19.08 -15.50 -6.54
N ASN A 81 -18.67 -16.69 -6.08
CA ASN A 81 -19.56 -17.70 -5.50
C ASN A 81 -19.61 -17.64 -3.96
N GLY A 82 -18.60 -17.03 -3.34
CA GLY A 82 -18.52 -16.88 -1.88
C GLY A 82 -19.60 -15.95 -1.32
N GLN A 83 -20.16 -16.34 -0.17
CA GLN A 83 -21.10 -15.48 0.56
C GLN A 83 -20.43 -14.18 1.01
N LYS A 84 -21.19 -13.09 1.17
CA LYS A 84 -20.64 -11.84 1.70
C LYS A 84 -20.18 -12.04 3.14
N GLY A 85 -18.92 -11.72 3.42
CA GLY A 85 -18.36 -11.72 4.76
C GLY A 85 -19.16 -10.78 5.66
N LYS A 86 -19.40 -11.20 6.90
CA LYS A 86 -20.18 -10.45 7.89
C LYS A 86 -19.28 -10.04 9.04
N MET A 87 -19.61 -8.90 9.62
CA MET A 87 -19.08 -8.47 10.89
C MET A 87 -19.75 -9.27 12.00
N PHE A 88 -18.97 -9.85 12.90
CA PHE A 88 -19.45 -10.48 14.13
C PHE A 88 -18.47 -10.23 15.27
N THR A 89 -18.96 -10.36 16.51
CA THR A 89 -18.17 -10.08 17.72
C THR A 89 -17.81 -11.38 18.40
N LEU A 90 -16.53 -11.58 18.71
CA LEU A 90 -16.08 -12.75 19.45
C LEU A 90 -16.62 -12.71 20.90
N PRO A 91 -17.23 -13.80 21.40
CA PRO A 91 -17.95 -13.78 22.68
C PRO A 91 -17.02 -13.59 23.89
N ASP A 92 -15.78 -14.06 23.80
CA ASP A 92 -14.72 -14.01 24.81
C ASP A 92 -13.98 -12.66 24.85
N THR A 93 -13.46 -12.19 23.71
CA THR A 93 -12.61 -11.00 23.65
C THR A 93 -13.38 -9.71 23.36
N LYS A 94 -14.65 -9.83 22.92
CA LYS A 94 -15.48 -8.73 22.41
C LYS A 94 -14.87 -8.01 21.19
N GLN A 95 -13.91 -8.64 20.52
CA GLN A 95 -13.30 -8.11 19.31
C GLN A 95 -14.20 -8.33 18.11
N GLU A 96 -14.19 -7.38 17.17
CA GLU A 96 -14.90 -7.50 15.91
C GLU A 96 -14.07 -8.27 14.88
N VAL A 97 -14.74 -9.13 14.11
CA VAL A 97 -14.14 -9.98 13.09
C VAL A 97 -14.99 -9.90 11.82
N LEU A 98 -14.33 -9.85 10.67
CA LEU A 98 -14.96 -9.96 9.35
C LEU A 98 -14.77 -11.37 8.80
N GLY A 99 -15.86 -12.08 8.49
CA GLY A 99 -15.79 -13.38 7.84
C GLY A 99 -17.07 -14.19 7.92
N ILE A 100 -16.92 -15.49 8.19
CA ILE A 100 -18.01 -16.45 8.36
C ILE A 100 -17.93 -17.01 9.78
N GLU A 101 -18.97 -16.73 10.57
CA GLU A 101 -19.09 -17.16 11.96
C GLU A 101 -18.94 -18.69 12.08
N ASN A 102 -18.22 -19.13 13.12
CA ASN A 102 -17.87 -20.53 13.39
C ASN A 102 -17.07 -21.23 12.28
N LYS A 103 -16.41 -20.47 11.38
CA LYS A 103 -15.54 -21.05 10.35
C LYS A 103 -14.23 -20.31 10.18
N VAL A 104 -14.25 -19.11 9.60
CA VAL A 104 -13.03 -18.33 9.33
C VAL A 104 -13.30 -16.85 9.44
N GLY A 105 -12.35 -16.09 9.98
CA GLY A 105 -12.50 -14.66 10.15
C GLY A 105 -11.18 -13.92 10.23
N ILE A 106 -11.23 -12.64 9.89
CA ILE A 106 -10.11 -11.70 9.98
C ILE A 106 -10.44 -10.70 11.07
N LEU A 107 -9.54 -10.53 12.05
CA LEU A 107 -9.69 -9.50 13.07
C LEU A 107 -9.86 -8.12 12.41
N ASN A 108 -10.93 -7.41 12.78
CA ASN A 108 -11.22 -6.10 12.25
C ASN A 108 -10.31 -5.04 12.91
N VAL A 109 -9.12 -4.85 12.35
CA VAL A 109 -8.19 -3.80 12.77
C VAL A 109 -8.52 -2.46 12.10
N PHE A 110 -9.21 -2.50 10.95
CA PHE A 110 -9.58 -1.34 10.17
C PHE A 110 -10.92 -1.58 9.48
N ASN A 111 -11.77 -0.56 9.45
CA ASN A 111 -13.14 -0.64 8.92
C ASN A 111 -13.23 -1.24 7.50
N HIS A 112 -12.22 -0.99 6.66
CA HIS A 112 -12.18 -1.48 5.28
C HIS A 112 -10.75 -1.76 4.80
N PHE A 113 -10.64 -2.69 3.85
CA PHE A 113 -9.45 -2.86 3.02
C PHE A 113 -9.40 -1.77 1.94
N VAL A 114 -8.20 -1.29 1.63
CA VAL A 114 -7.97 -0.24 0.64
C VAL A 114 -6.98 -0.72 -0.40
N ALA A 115 -7.28 -0.50 -1.68
CA ALA A 115 -6.40 -0.89 -2.76
C ALA A 115 -5.05 -0.16 -2.69
N LYS A 116 -3.97 -0.87 -3.00
CA LYS A 116 -2.59 -0.37 -3.10
C LYS A 116 -2.01 0.22 -1.81
N ASP A 117 -2.64 -0.04 -0.67
CA ASP A 117 -2.13 0.40 0.62
C ASP A 117 -1.66 -0.79 1.45
N GLU A 118 -0.39 -0.79 1.81
CA GLU A 118 0.24 -1.87 2.59
C GLU A 118 -0.20 -1.86 4.06
N ARG A 119 -0.59 -0.71 4.60
CA ARG A 119 -0.95 -0.55 6.02
C ARG A 119 -2.30 -1.22 6.30
N ARG A 120 -3.24 -1.12 5.35
CA ARG A 120 -4.58 -1.76 5.41
C ARG A 120 -4.56 -3.28 5.17
N VAL A 121 -3.39 -3.87 4.98
CA VAL A 121 -3.19 -5.33 4.87
C VAL A 121 -2.08 -5.84 5.80
N ALA A 122 -1.48 -4.95 6.59
CA ALA A 122 -0.42 -5.28 7.52
C ALA A 122 -0.99 -5.88 8.80
N LYS A 123 -0.27 -6.85 9.39
CA LYS A 123 -0.52 -7.40 10.73
C LYS A 123 -1.97 -7.82 10.94
N LEU A 124 -2.46 -8.71 10.07
CA LEU A 124 -3.77 -9.31 10.12
C LEU A 124 -3.75 -10.55 11.00
N MET A 125 -4.69 -10.66 11.94
CA MET A 125 -4.93 -11.91 12.65
C MET A 125 -6.03 -12.68 11.94
N LEU A 126 -5.73 -13.91 11.52
CA LEU A 126 -6.73 -14.83 10.97
C LEU A 126 -7.12 -15.85 12.03
N PHE A 127 -8.40 -16.11 12.15
CA PHE A 127 -8.99 -17.08 13.06
C PHE A 127 -9.70 -18.19 12.28
N PHE A 128 -9.57 -19.43 12.75
CA PHE A 128 -10.18 -20.62 12.18
C PHE A 128 -10.90 -21.41 13.27
N TRP A 129 -12.16 -21.77 13.03
CA TRP A 129 -13.03 -22.56 13.91
C TRP A 129 -13.46 -23.84 13.21
N GLY A 130 -13.28 -25.00 13.85
CA GLY A 130 -13.54 -26.33 13.29
C GLY A 130 -12.98 -27.45 14.17
N ASN A 131 -12.18 -28.33 13.57
CA ASN A 131 -11.52 -29.44 14.30
C ASN A 131 -10.04 -29.10 14.51
N PRO A 132 -9.55 -28.90 15.75
CA PRO A 132 -8.16 -28.58 16.03
C PRO A 132 -7.14 -29.53 15.38
N ASN A 133 -7.44 -30.84 15.36
CA ASN A 133 -6.53 -31.84 14.76
C ASN A 133 -6.37 -31.69 13.24
N ALA A 134 -7.33 -31.02 12.59
CA ALA A 134 -7.32 -30.72 11.16
C ALA A 134 -6.83 -29.29 10.85
N LEU A 135 -6.49 -28.49 11.88
CA LEU A 135 -6.14 -27.08 11.74
C LEU A 135 -4.75 -26.76 12.32
N VAL A 136 -4.45 -27.22 13.53
CA VAL A 136 -3.20 -26.88 14.22
C VAL A 136 -2.00 -27.49 13.51
N SER A 137 -0.95 -26.67 13.32
CA SER A 137 0.28 -27.04 12.59
C SER A 137 0.03 -27.46 11.13
N LYS A 138 -1.11 -27.07 10.56
CA LYS A 138 -1.41 -27.26 9.14
C LYS A 138 -0.96 -26.05 8.35
N THR A 139 -0.62 -26.28 7.08
CA THR A 139 -0.33 -25.17 6.18
C THR A 139 -1.64 -24.48 5.81
N TYR A 140 -1.61 -23.16 5.73
CA TYR A 140 -2.70 -22.37 5.18
C TYR A 140 -2.24 -21.60 3.96
N ARG A 141 -3.20 -21.28 3.10
CA ARG A 141 -3.03 -20.38 1.96
C ARG A 141 -4.29 -19.57 1.78
N VAL A 142 -4.15 -18.27 1.52
CA VAL A 142 -5.26 -17.36 1.23
C VAL A 142 -5.07 -16.81 -0.18
N GLU A 143 -6.03 -17.09 -1.04
CA GLU A 143 -6.09 -16.51 -2.39
C GLU A 143 -7.23 -15.53 -2.50
N ALA A 144 -7.09 -14.55 -3.37
CA ALA A 144 -8.15 -13.63 -3.72
C ALA A 144 -8.43 -13.65 -5.22
N VAL A 145 -9.72 -13.57 -5.58
CA VAL A 145 -10.18 -13.41 -6.96
C VAL A 145 -11.10 -12.21 -7.04
N ASN A 146 -10.84 -11.28 -7.95
CA ASN A 146 -11.73 -10.13 -8.14
C ASN A 146 -12.87 -10.43 -9.13
N GLN A 147 -13.82 -9.50 -9.21
CA GLN A 147 -14.94 -9.56 -10.15
C GLN A 147 -14.53 -9.60 -11.64
N PHE A 148 -13.25 -9.44 -11.98
CA PHE A 148 -12.72 -9.56 -13.33
C PHE A 148 -11.95 -10.87 -13.56
N GLY A 149 -11.95 -11.77 -12.58
CA GLY A 149 -11.26 -13.07 -12.64
C GLY A 149 -9.75 -12.99 -12.39
N GLU A 150 -9.22 -11.84 -11.99
CA GLU A 150 -7.81 -11.68 -11.65
C GLU A 150 -7.55 -12.32 -10.29
N LYS A 151 -6.53 -13.19 -10.23
CA LYS A 151 -6.17 -13.96 -9.04
C LYS A 151 -4.91 -13.40 -8.38
N LEU A 152 -4.86 -13.47 -7.05
CA LEU A 152 -3.73 -13.02 -6.25
C LEU A 152 -3.53 -13.97 -5.06
N LEU A 153 -2.29 -14.42 -4.83
CA LEU A 153 -1.91 -15.02 -3.56
C LEU A 153 -1.79 -13.90 -2.52
N LEU A 154 -2.63 -13.91 -1.48
CA LEU A 154 -2.57 -12.90 -0.43
C LEU A 154 -1.52 -13.26 0.61
N SER A 155 -1.56 -14.50 1.11
CA SER A 155 -0.62 -14.99 2.11
C SER A 155 -0.63 -16.52 2.21
N GLU A 156 0.43 -17.09 2.77
CA GLU A 156 0.57 -18.50 3.09
C GLU A 156 1.46 -18.68 4.33
N GLY A 157 1.35 -19.81 5.00
CA GLY A 157 2.16 -20.12 6.18
C GLY A 157 1.61 -21.31 6.96
N GLU A 158 1.82 -21.32 8.27
CA GLU A 158 1.32 -22.37 9.17
C GLU A 158 0.36 -21.79 10.21
N LEU A 159 -0.64 -22.60 10.56
CA LEU A 159 -1.60 -22.31 11.62
C LEU A 159 -1.04 -22.70 12.99
N SER A 160 -1.17 -21.80 13.94
CA SER A 160 -0.86 -22.02 15.36
C SER A 160 -2.11 -22.48 16.11
N SER A 161 -1.90 -23.09 17.29
CA SER A 161 -2.99 -23.45 18.20
C SER A 161 -3.84 -22.24 18.58
N GLY A 162 -5.14 -22.41 18.78
CA GLY A 162 -6.02 -21.34 19.27
C GLY A 162 -5.49 -20.60 20.49
N LEU A 163 -5.75 -19.28 20.55
CA LEU A 163 -5.48 -18.43 21.71
C LEU A 163 -6.71 -18.30 22.61
N ASN A 164 -7.91 -18.26 22.01
CA ASN A 164 -9.17 -18.15 22.71
C ASN A 164 -10.18 -19.20 22.22
N ASN A 165 -11.43 -18.82 21.88
CA ASN A 165 -12.47 -19.73 21.41
C ASN A 165 -12.29 -20.23 19.96
N GLU A 166 -11.32 -19.70 19.21
CA GLU A 166 -10.90 -20.27 17.93
C GLU A 166 -10.06 -21.54 18.11
N ASP A 167 -10.12 -22.46 17.14
CA ASP A 167 -9.37 -23.71 17.18
C ASP A 167 -7.94 -23.54 16.66
N ALA A 168 -7.74 -22.58 15.75
CA ALA A 168 -6.43 -22.20 15.25
C ALA A 168 -6.39 -20.73 14.82
N HIS A 169 -5.19 -20.15 14.79
CA HIS A 169 -4.98 -18.78 14.34
C HIS A 169 -3.64 -18.62 13.62
N THR A 170 -3.44 -17.48 12.98
CA THR A 170 -2.14 -17.06 12.48
C THR A 170 -2.06 -15.53 12.38
N LEU A 171 -0.90 -14.97 12.72
CA LEU A 171 -0.61 -13.56 12.49
C LEU A 171 0.12 -13.44 11.15
N THR A 172 -0.43 -12.64 10.25
CA THR A 172 0.03 -12.58 8.87
C THR A 172 -0.01 -11.17 8.30
N GLN A 173 0.40 -11.03 7.04
CA GLN A 173 0.22 -9.84 6.21
C GLN A 173 -0.29 -10.30 4.86
N PHE A 174 -1.27 -9.59 4.30
CA PHE A 174 -1.69 -9.84 2.92
C PHE A 174 -0.86 -9.01 1.94
N SER A 175 -0.66 -9.54 0.74
CA SER A 175 -0.24 -8.74 -0.40
C SER A 175 -1.30 -7.65 -0.68
N PRO A 176 -0.91 -6.39 -0.93
CA PRO A 176 -1.87 -5.31 -1.19
C PRO A 176 -2.77 -5.60 -2.39
N PHE A 177 -4.06 -5.32 -2.26
CA PHE A 177 -4.99 -5.45 -3.37
C PHE A 177 -4.63 -4.45 -4.48
N PRO A 178 -4.48 -4.88 -5.75
CA PRO A 178 -4.03 -3.98 -6.81
C PRO A 178 -5.10 -2.97 -7.23
N MET A 179 -6.38 -3.25 -6.95
CA MET A 179 -7.51 -2.40 -7.34
C MET A 179 -8.69 -2.55 -6.38
N GLU A 180 -9.56 -1.55 -6.41
CA GLU A 180 -10.83 -1.54 -5.70
C GLU A 180 -11.85 -2.50 -6.31
N GLY A 181 -12.94 -2.72 -5.59
CA GLY A 181 -14.07 -3.52 -6.03
C GLY A 181 -14.27 -4.75 -5.16
N LYS A 182 -15.12 -5.67 -5.65
CA LYS A 182 -15.44 -6.89 -4.91
C LYS A 182 -14.37 -7.95 -5.14
N TRP A 183 -13.92 -8.55 -4.04
CA TRP A 183 -12.95 -9.64 -4.00
C TRP A 183 -13.52 -10.82 -3.23
N GLN A 184 -13.33 -12.04 -3.74
CA GLN A 184 -13.56 -13.28 -3.02
C GLN A 184 -12.25 -13.76 -2.45
N LEU A 185 -12.19 -13.95 -1.13
CA LEU A 185 -11.08 -14.57 -0.43
C LEU A 185 -11.39 -16.05 -0.23
N SER A 186 -10.47 -16.91 -0.65
CA SER A 186 -10.56 -18.37 -0.51
C SER A 186 -9.45 -18.82 0.42
N PHE A 187 -9.84 -19.45 1.53
CA PHE A 187 -8.94 -19.92 2.57
C PHE A 187 -8.75 -21.42 2.39
N TYR A 188 -7.51 -21.87 2.29
CA TYR A 188 -7.15 -23.27 2.14
C TYR A 188 -6.38 -23.73 3.38
N VAL A 189 -6.60 -24.98 3.77
CA VAL A 189 -5.83 -25.68 4.81
C VAL A 189 -5.38 -27.04 4.25
N ASP A 190 -4.08 -27.34 4.28
CA ASP A 190 -3.47 -28.49 3.61
C ASP A 190 -3.97 -28.63 2.15
N ASP A 191 -3.95 -27.52 1.41
CA ASP A 191 -4.41 -27.36 0.01
C ASP A 191 -5.89 -27.69 -0.27
N LYS A 192 -6.70 -27.91 0.76
CA LYS A 192 -8.15 -28.08 0.62
C LYS A 192 -8.84 -26.77 0.93
N LEU A 193 -9.81 -26.40 0.09
CA LEU A 193 -10.66 -25.23 0.35
C LEU A 193 -11.35 -25.45 1.70
N TYR A 194 -11.06 -24.56 2.63
CA TYR A 194 -11.63 -24.54 3.96
C TYR A 194 -12.94 -23.77 3.97
N ASP A 195 -12.89 -22.51 3.54
CA ASP A 195 -14.06 -21.69 3.24
C ASP A 195 -13.69 -20.49 2.36
N GLU A 196 -14.69 -19.76 1.88
CA GLU A 196 -14.53 -18.57 1.08
C GLU A 196 -15.61 -17.53 1.39
N PHE A 197 -15.23 -16.25 1.39
CA PHE A 197 -16.18 -15.16 1.50
C PHE A 197 -15.77 -13.96 0.65
N THR A 198 -16.75 -13.12 0.31
CA THR A 198 -16.52 -11.89 -0.45
C THR A 198 -16.45 -10.68 0.47
N LEU A 199 -15.59 -9.72 0.12
CA LEU A 199 -15.49 -8.41 0.74
C LEU A 199 -15.34 -7.32 -0.32
N ASP A 200 -15.57 -6.08 0.09
CA ASP A 200 -15.45 -4.91 -0.75
C ASP A 200 -14.10 -4.21 -0.41
N VAL A 201 -13.26 -3.98 -1.42
CA VAL A 201 -12.00 -3.22 -1.31
C VAL A 201 -12.23 -1.80 -1.82
N LEU A 202 -11.86 -0.80 -1.03
CA LEU A 202 -12.06 0.61 -1.33
C LEU A 202 -11.00 1.18 -2.31
N PRO A 203 -11.29 2.32 -2.96
CA PRO A 203 -10.34 3.01 -3.84
C PRO A 203 -9.06 3.39 -3.11
N PRO A 204 -7.91 3.39 -3.82
CA PRO A 204 -6.64 3.79 -3.24
C PRO A 204 -6.71 5.24 -2.74
N PHE A 205 -5.87 5.54 -1.75
CA PHE A 205 -5.74 6.89 -1.22
C PHE A 205 -5.32 7.90 -2.32
N PRO A 206 -6.00 9.05 -2.42
CA PRO A 206 -5.59 10.15 -3.29
C PRO A 206 -4.14 10.53 -3.01
N LYS A 207 -3.31 10.51 -4.03
CA LYS A 207 -1.89 10.85 -3.91
C LYS A 207 -1.37 11.65 -5.08
N THR A 208 -0.33 12.42 -4.80
CA THR A 208 0.50 13.15 -5.75
C THR A 208 1.90 12.53 -5.77
N LYS A 209 2.91 13.29 -6.21
CA LYS A 209 4.30 12.85 -6.13
C LYS A 209 4.80 12.80 -4.69
N HIS A 210 4.38 13.76 -3.86
CA HIS A 210 4.92 13.89 -2.50
C HIS A 210 3.88 13.95 -1.40
N TYR A 211 2.59 13.82 -1.72
CA TYR A 211 1.51 13.87 -0.76
C TYR A 211 0.56 12.69 -0.94
N MET A 212 0.04 12.16 0.16
CA MET A 212 -0.97 11.10 0.15
C MET A 212 -1.99 11.36 1.25
N LEU A 213 -3.28 11.27 0.92
CA LEU A 213 -4.36 11.31 1.90
C LEU A 213 -4.32 10.04 2.77
N ASN A 214 -4.66 10.13 4.06
CA ASN A 214 -4.71 8.94 4.93
C ASN A 214 -6.02 8.17 4.91
N ASP A 215 -7.04 8.71 4.26
CA ASP A 215 -8.38 8.15 4.19
C ASP A 215 -8.76 7.82 2.74
N SER A 216 -9.54 6.75 2.56
CA SER A 216 -10.09 6.43 1.26
C SER A 216 -11.15 7.46 0.90
N PRO A 217 -11.30 7.85 -0.38
CA PRO A 217 -12.35 8.77 -0.79
C PRO A 217 -13.74 8.38 -0.29
N LYS A 218 -14.01 7.07 -0.20
CA LYS A 218 -15.29 6.50 0.23
C LYS A 218 -15.51 6.52 1.75
N GLU A 219 -14.49 6.84 2.53
CA GLU A 219 -14.57 6.99 3.99
C GLU A 219 -14.92 8.42 4.41
N LEU A 220 -14.85 9.40 3.49
CA LEU A 220 -15.09 10.83 3.76
C LEU A 220 -16.58 11.15 3.94
N ILE A 221 -16.93 11.87 5.01
CA ILE A 221 -18.32 12.24 5.30
C ILE A 221 -18.74 13.48 4.53
N ILE A 222 -19.87 13.36 3.81
CA ILE A 222 -20.46 14.44 3.02
C ILE A 222 -21.16 15.46 3.95
N GLY A 223 -20.95 16.74 3.66
CA GLY A 223 -21.65 17.86 4.30
C GLY A 223 -21.16 18.19 5.70
N LYS A 224 -20.10 17.54 6.19
CA LYS A 224 -19.47 17.83 7.48
C LYS A 224 -18.03 18.28 7.27
N GLN A 225 -17.59 19.18 8.14
CA GLN A 225 -16.20 19.55 8.22
C GLN A 225 -15.45 18.44 8.97
N GLU A 226 -14.52 17.78 8.30
CA GLU A 226 -13.77 16.67 8.84
C GLU A 226 -12.31 17.04 9.05
N GLN A 227 -11.70 16.45 10.08
CA GLN A 227 -10.27 16.49 10.26
C GLN A 227 -9.63 15.54 9.24
N ILE A 228 -8.77 16.07 8.39
CA ILE A 228 -8.09 15.34 7.33
C ILE A 228 -6.60 15.29 7.66
N SER A 229 -6.00 14.12 7.41
CA SER A 229 -4.57 13.89 7.53
C SER A 229 -3.93 13.59 6.18
N ILE A 230 -2.82 14.26 5.89
CA ILE A 230 -2.03 14.10 4.67
C ILE A 230 -0.60 13.73 5.05
N GLU A 231 -0.14 12.59 4.54
CA GLU A 231 1.25 12.18 4.57
C GLU A 231 2.06 12.95 3.53
N SER A 232 3.30 13.28 3.86
CA SER A 232 4.24 13.92 2.95
C SER A 232 5.65 13.37 3.06
N SER A 233 6.34 13.31 1.93
CA SER A 233 7.78 13.04 1.85
C SER A 233 8.63 14.33 1.91
N TRP A 234 8.03 15.52 2.05
CA TRP A 234 8.75 16.81 2.13
C TRP A 234 9.25 17.11 3.54
N LYS A 235 10.58 17.19 3.69
CA LYS A 235 11.23 17.33 5.00
C LYS A 235 11.09 18.69 5.68
N ASN A 236 11.09 19.76 4.89
CA ASN A 236 11.32 21.11 5.40
C ASN A 236 10.06 22.00 5.42
N LYS A 237 8.88 21.42 5.19
CA LYS A 237 7.61 22.16 5.26
C LYS A 237 7.04 22.12 6.67
N LYS A 238 6.56 23.28 7.13
CA LYS A 238 5.81 23.45 8.38
C LYS A 238 4.31 23.50 8.16
N GLU A 239 3.91 23.93 6.96
CA GLU A 239 2.52 24.03 6.54
C GLU A 239 2.43 23.67 5.05
N ILE A 240 1.23 23.28 4.63
CA ILE A 240 0.87 23.06 3.23
C ILE A 240 -0.46 23.75 2.92
N THR A 241 -0.60 24.28 1.71
CA THR A 241 -1.88 24.80 1.22
C THR A 241 -2.63 23.68 0.52
N VAL A 242 -3.84 23.38 0.99
CA VAL A 242 -4.71 22.34 0.43
C VAL A 242 -5.97 22.99 -0.15
N LYS A 243 -6.24 22.74 -1.44
CA LYS A 243 -7.47 23.16 -2.10
C LYS A 243 -8.27 21.94 -2.53
N LEU A 244 -9.56 21.96 -2.23
CA LEU A 244 -10.53 21.03 -2.79
C LEU A 244 -11.07 21.62 -4.09
N VAL A 245 -10.87 20.91 -5.20
CA VAL A 245 -11.24 21.34 -6.54
C VAL A 245 -12.29 20.40 -7.10
N ASP A 246 -13.39 20.95 -7.64
CA ASP A 246 -14.44 20.15 -8.28
C ASP A 246 -14.05 19.67 -9.69
N ASP A 247 -14.92 18.89 -10.31
CA ASP A 247 -14.77 18.34 -11.66
C ASP A 247 -14.71 19.41 -12.76
N LYS A 248 -15.12 20.64 -12.47
CA LYS A 248 -15.06 21.80 -13.37
C LYS A 248 -13.81 22.65 -13.14
N GLY A 249 -12.93 22.26 -12.22
CA GLY A 249 -11.72 23.00 -11.88
C GLY A 249 -11.97 24.19 -10.94
N LYS A 250 -13.16 24.33 -10.36
CA LYS A 250 -13.47 25.38 -9.40
C LYS A 250 -12.98 24.98 -8.00
N VAL A 251 -12.28 25.89 -7.33
CA VAL A 251 -11.90 25.73 -5.92
C VAL A 251 -13.15 25.89 -5.05
N VAL A 252 -13.47 24.84 -4.29
CA VAL A 252 -14.65 24.76 -3.42
C VAL A 252 -14.30 25.02 -1.95
N ASP A 253 -13.12 24.58 -1.52
CA ASP A 253 -12.57 24.82 -0.18
C ASP A 253 -11.06 25.03 -0.30
N GLN A 254 -10.48 25.86 0.56
CA GLN A 254 -9.04 26.10 0.63
C GLN A 254 -8.63 26.33 2.08
N GLN A 255 -7.65 25.57 2.54
CA GLN A 255 -7.22 25.56 3.92
C GLN A 255 -5.69 25.43 4.00
N ILE A 256 -5.12 25.89 5.12
CA ILE A 256 -3.72 25.65 5.47
C ILE A 256 -3.70 24.50 6.45
N PHE A 257 -2.92 23.47 6.14
CA PHE A 257 -2.72 22.32 7.02
C PHE A 257 -1.38 22.48 7.72
N GLU A 258 -1.38 22.27 9.02
CA GLU A 258 -0.19 22.40 9.86
C GLU A 258 0.49 21.03 10.01
N ARG A 259 1.82 21.05 10.04
CA ARG A 259 2.61 19.84 10.26
C ARG A 259 2.49 19.38 11.71
N GLU A 260 2.30 18.08 11.90
CA GLU A 260 2.43 17.46 13.21
C GLU A 260 3.90 17.26 13.61
N GLU A 261 4.17 17.28 14.91
CA GLU A 261 5.50 16.99 15.44
C GLU A 261 5.91 15.54 15.18
N MET A 262 4.93 14.63 15.15
CA MET A 262 5.14 13.21 14.91
C MET A 262 5.56 12.95 13.46
N ASN A 263 6.55 12.08 13.32
CA ASN A 263 7.01 11.54 12.05
C ASN A 263 7.37 10.07 12.26
N TYR A 264 7.30 9.28 11.20
CA TYR A 264 7.73 7.90 11.25
C TYR A 264 8.63 7.57 10.06
N ARG A 265 9.32 6.45 10.15
CA ARG A 265 10.10 5.90 9.04
C ARG A 265 9.26 4.83 8.36
N GLU A 266 9.00 5.02 7.09
CA GLU A 266 8.34 4.00 6.28
C GLU A 266 9.22 2.75 6.22
N ALA A 267 8.65 1.59 6.53
CA ALA A 267 9.42 0.36 6.70
C ALA A 267 10.10 -0.11 5.39
N SER A 268 9.46 0.14 4.24
CA SER A 268 9.93 -0.30 2.92
C SER A 268 11.06 0.56 2.37
N SER A 269 10.96 1.89 2.51
CA SER A 269 11.92 2.86 1.97
C SER A 269 12.94 3.39 2.99
N ASN A 270 12.63 3.26 4.29
CA ASN A 270 13.31 3.93 5.40
C ASN A 270 13.26 5.48 5.32
N ASP A 271 12.42 6.01 4.43
CA ASP A 271 12.19 7.45 4.30
C ASP A 271 11.34 7.98 5.46
N LEU A 272 11.60 9.24 5.82
CA LEU A 272 10.87 9.90 6.88
C LEU A 272 9.57 10.49 6.32
N ILE A 273 8.44 10.07 6.86
CA ILE A 273 7.11 10.54 6.49
C ILE A 273 6.64 11.54 7.55
N TYR A 274 6.08 12.66 7.07
CA TYR A 274 5.54 13.74 7.88
C TYR A 274 4.03 13.79 7.71
N PHE A 275 3.32 14.18 8.77
CA PHE A 275 1.88 14.36 8.72
C PHE A 275 1.52 15.84 8.74
N PHE A 276 0.50 16.18 7.95
CA PHE A 276 -0.11 17.49 7.92
C PHE A 276 -1.59 17.33 8.18
N ASN A 277 -2.10 18.11 9.13
CA ASN A 277 -3.45 18.01 9.61
C ASN A 277 -4.17 19.34 9.41
N GLY A 278 -5.41 19.25 8.94
CA GLY A 278 -6.28 20.39 8.75
C GLY A 278 -7.71 19.91 8.54
N LYS A 279 -8.63 20.85 8.32
CA LYS A 279 -10.03 20.51 8.13
C LYS A 279 -10.43 20.70 6.68
N LEU A 280 -11.29 19.87 6.13
CA LEU A 280 -11.94 20.11 4.83
C LEU A 280 -13.42 19.77 4.92
N THR A 281 -14.23 20.43 4.08
CA THR A 281 -15.64 20.09 3.94
C THR A 281 -15.92 19.61 2.52
N PHE A 282 -16.47 18.40 2.39
CA PHE A 282 -16.97 17.87 1.12
C PHE A 282 -18.47 18.14 0.99
N PRO A 283 -18.91 19.22 0.32
CA PRO A 283 -20.30 19.68 0.42
C PRO A 283 -21.32 18.73 -0.19
N LYS A 284 -20.89 17.85 -1.09
CA LYS A 284 -21.74 16.89 -1.79
C LYS A 284 -20.92 15.68 -2.24
N LYS A 285 -21.63 14.62 -2.62
CA LYS A 285 -21.03 13.55 -3.42
C LYS A 285 -20.66 14.10 -4.80
N SER A 286 -19.40 13.98 -5.18
CA SER A 286 -18.92 14.48 -6.49
C SER A 286 -17.63 13.76 -6.89
N ILE A 287 -17.11 14.15 -8.05
CA ILE A 287 -15.73 13.92 -8.42
C ILE A 287 -14.91 15.13 -7.94
N TRP A 288 -13.80 14.84 -7.27
CA TRP A 288 -12.94 15.82 -6.62
C TRP A 288 -11.48 15.62 -7.02
N THR A 289 -10.69 16.68 -6.88
CA THR A 289 -9.23 16.66 -6.90
C THR A 289 -8.72 17.48 -5.72
N LEU A 290 -7.65 17.02 -5.08
CA LEU A 290 -6.90 17.85 -4.14
C LEU A 290 -5.74 18.51 -4.88
N GLU A 291 -5.61 19.82 -4.74
CA GLU A 291 -4.40 20.57 -5.11
C GLU A 291 -3.64 20.93 -3.84
N ILE A 292 -2.47 20.33 -3.65
CA ILE A 292 -1.63 20.43 -2.45
C ILE A 292 -0.31 21.08 -2.86
N ASP A 293 -0.08 22.33 -2.44
CA ASP A 293 1.09 23.13 -2.84
C ASP A 293 1.36 23.15 -4.36
N GLY A 294 0.28 23.17 -5.14
CA GLY A 294 0.30 23.17 -6.61
C GLY A 294 0.38 21.77 -7.25
N GLU A 295 0.59 20.70 -6.49
CA GLU A 295 0.48 19.32 -6.98
C GLU A 295 -0.97 18.85 -6.97
N LYS A 296 -1.41 18.17 -8.03
CA LYS A 296 -2.79 17.67 -8.15
C LYS A 296 -2.85 16.16 -8.00
N THR A 297 -3.79 15.67 -7.22
CA THR A 297 -4.14 14.24 -7.21
C THR A 297 -4.81 13.87 -8.54
N LYS A 298 -4.97 12.57 -8.78
CA LYS A 298 -5.98 12.13 -9.76
C LYS A 298 -7.38 12.49 -9.26
N PHE A 299 -8.33 12.55 -10.17
CA PHE A 299 -9.74 12.63 -9.82
C PHE A 299 -10.15 11.43 -8.97
N PHE A 300 -10.94 11.67 -7.93
CA PHE A 300 -11.52 10.63 -7.09
C PHE A 300 -12.98 10.96 -6.75
N SER A 301 -13.78 9.93 -6.49
CA SER A 301 -15.16 10.08 -6.03
C SER A 301 -15.25 9.73 -4.56
N ASN A 302 -15.77 10.64 -3.75
CA ASN A 302 -16.31 10.29 -2.44
C ASN A 302 -17.66 9.56 -2.59
#